data_AF-A0A848MYW8-F1
#
_entry.id   AF-A0A848MYW8-F1
#
_cell.length_a   1.000
_cell.length_b   1.000
_cell.length_c   1.000
_cell.angle_alpha   90.00
_cell.angle_beta   90.00
_cell.angle_gamma   90.00
#
_symmetry.space_group_name_H-M   'P 1'
#
loop_
_entity.id
_entity.type
_entity.pdbx_description
1 polymer ?
#
loop_
_entity_poly.entity_id
_entity_poly.type
_entity_poly.pdbx_seq_one_letter_code
_entity_poly.pdbx_strand_id
1 'polypeptide(L)'
;MNKAVFLLKNILQIPSRLINRQALNVLIRDSNLSKKVKVLSGGRVYWSTINDYSYIGNNTRVFNTSIGKYCSIGERCLIGAPEHDLNYISTSPVFFSRKNIFRENFTNMEPKSYRSQTIIEHDVWIGANCMIKQGVKIGQGSVIGMGSVLTHDVPDYEIWAGNPAKKIRDRFPDSVKADLLSVSWPDLSDLEIKTLLNKTNTIEEFTHEIRGGK
;
A
#
# COMPACT_ATOMS: atom_id res chain seq x y z
N MET A 1 2.20 -14.98 -18.25
CA MET A 1 1.00 -14.51 -18.98
C MET A 1 1.40 -13.73 -20.21
N ASN A 2 0.83 -14.07 -21.38
CA ASN A 2 1.00 -13.32 -22.64
C ASN A 2 0.43 -11.89 -22.47
N LYS A 3 1.08 -10.86 -23.03
CA LYS A 3 0.61 -9.46 -22.98
C LYS A 3 -0.82 -9.31 -23.51
N ALA A 4 -1.16 -10.04 -24.57
CA ALA A 4 -2.51 -10.05 -25.14
C ALA A 4 -3.55 -10.56 -24.13
N VAL A 5 -3.24 -11.66 -23.42
CA VAL A 5 -4.11 -12.24 -22.39
C VAL A 5 -4.29 -11.28 -21.21
N PHE A 6 -3.21 -10.59 -20.81
CA PHE A 6 -3.28 -9.56 -19.76
C PHE A 6 -4.20 -8.39 -20.14
N LEU A 7 -4.05 -7.89 -21.37
CA LEU A 7 -4.88 -6.80 -21.89
C LEU A 7 -6.34 -7.24 -21.98
N LEU A 8 -6.60 -8.42 -22.54
CA LEU A 8 -7.95 -8.98 -22.62
C LEU A 8 -8.59 -9.11 -21.24
N LYS A 9 -7.87 -9.64 -20.24
CA LYS A 9 -8.36 -9.71 -18.86
C LYS A 9 -8.70 -8.33 -18.27
N ASN A 10 -7.92 -7.30 -18.58
CA ASN A 10 -8.23 -5.94 -18.12
C ASN A 10 -9.48 -5.37 -18.80
N ILE A 11 -9.66 -5.63 -20.10
CA ILE A 11 -10.86 -5.22 -20.85
C ILE A 11 -12.10 -5.92 -20.30
N LEU A 12 -12.02 -7.24 -20.06
CA LEU A 12 -13.13 -8.02 -19.51
C LEU A 12 -13.55 -7.59 -18.09
N GLN A 13 -12.69 -6.86 -17.36
CA GLN A 13 -13.03 -6.28 -16.06
C GLN A 13 -13.78 -4.94 -16.16
N ILE A 14 -13.94 -4.33 -17.34
CA ILE A 14 -14.62 -3.03 -17.47
C ILE A 14 -16.03 -3.02 -16.85
N PRO A 15 -16.91 -4.02 -17.09
CA PRO A 15 -18.24 -4.03 -16.48
C PRO A 15 -18.18 -4.07 -14.94
N SER A 16 -17.30 -4.89 -14.35
CA SER A 16 -17.16 -4.94 -12.90
C SER A 16 -16.55 -3.66 -12.33
N ARG A 17 -15.66 -2.98 -13.06
CA ARG A 17 -15.13 -1.67 -12.70
C ARG A 17 -16.23 -0.61 -12.66
N LEU A 18 -17.14 -0.61 -13.63
CA LEU A 18 -18.29 0.31 -13.64
C LEU A 18 -19.20 0.09 -12.43
N ILE A 19 -19.56 -1.16 -12.15
CA ILE A 19 -20.38 -1.54 -10.97
C ILE A 19 -19.69 -1.08 -9.68
N ASN A 20 -18.38 -1.29 -9.59
CA ASN A 20 -17.59 -0.93 -8.41
C ASN A 20 -17.06 0.52 -8.46
N ARG A 21 -17.50 1.38 -9.37
CA ARG A 21 -17.04 2.78 -9.51
C ARG A 21 -15.49 2.92 -9.51
N GLN A 22 -14.79 1.97 -10.10
CA GLN A 22 -13.34 2.01 -10.30
C GLN A 22 -13.04 2.75 -11.61
N ALA A 23 -11.90 3.44 -11.68
CA ALA A 23 -11.52 4.12 -12.92
C ALA A 23 -11.28 3.10 -14.05
N LEU A 24 -11.65 3.46 -15.28
CA LEU A 24 -11.60 2.55 -16.43
C LEU A 24 -10.15 2.25 -16.88
N ASN A 25 -9.28 3.25 -16.80
CA ASN A 25 -7.89 3.22 -17.23
C ASN A 25 -6.91 2.74 -16.13
N VAL A 26 -7.33 1.79 -15.29
CA VAL A 26 -6.45 1.15 -14.30
C VAL A 26 -5.83 -0.12 -14.86
N LEU A 27 -4.62 -0.44 -14.40
CA LEU A 27 -3.93 -1.69 -14.71
C LEU A 27 -3.74 -2.49 -13.44
N ILE A 28 -4.40 -3.64 -13.37
CA ILE A 28 -4.31 -4.56 -12.22
C ILE A 28 -3.76 -5.88 -12.75
N ARG A 29 -2.62 -6.31 -12.21
CA ARG A 29 -1.93 -7.53 -12.63
C ARG A 29 -1.58 -8.40 -11.44
N ASP A 30 -1.95 -9.67 -11.51
CA ASP A 30 -1.55 -10.70 -10.53
C ASP A 30 -1.79 -10.21 -9.08
N SER A 31 -2.88 -9.50 -8.83
CA SER A 31 -3.19 -8.79 -7.59
C SER A 31 -4.62 -9.09 -7.12
N ASN A 32 -4.86 -9.02 -5.81
CA ASN A 32 -6.17 -9.23 -5.19
C ASN A 32 -6.64 -7.93 -4.52
N LEU A 33 -7.80 -7.43 -4.92
CA LEU A 33 -8.43 -6.24 -4.35
C LEU A 33 -9.78 -6.64 -3.78
N SER A 34 -10.04 -6.26 -2.53
CA SER A 34 -11.36 -6.42 -1.91
C SER A 34 -12.42 -5.54 -2.59
N LYS A 35 -13.70 -5.87 -2.39
CA LYS A 35 -14.83 -5.29 -3.14
C LYS A 35 -14.94 -3.77 -2.99
N LYS A 36 -14.51 -3.21 -1.86
CA LYS A 36 -14.66 -1.78 -1.53
C LYS A 36 -13.39 -0.97 -1.79
N VAL A 37 -12.38 -1.56 -2.44
CA VAL A 37 -11.18 -0.85 -2.87
C VAL A 37 -11.51 0.07 -4.05
N LYS A 38 -10.89 1.25 -4.07
CA LYS A 38 -10.92 2.16 -5.23
C LYS A 38 -9.52 2.39 -5.78
N VAL A 39 -9.34 2.22 -7.08
CA VAL A 39 -8.13 2.65 -7.79
C VAL A 39 -8.55 3.72 -8.77
N LEU A 40 -7.95 4.90 -8.63
CA LEU A 40 -8.27 6.08 -9.41
C LEU A 40 -7.51 6.08 -10.74
N SER A 41 -7.76 7.10 -11.57
CA SER A 41 -7.33 7.17 -12.97
C SER A 41 -5.84 6.94 -13.15
N GLY A 42 -5.46 6.06 -14.06
CA GLY A 42 -4.06 5.74 -14.36
C GLY A 42 -3.33 4.94 -13.28
N GLY A 43 -4.00 4.53 -12.20
CA GLY A 43 -3.43 3.71 -11.14
C GLY A 43 -2.98 2.33 -11.66
N ARG A 44 -1.84 1.85 -11.17
CA ARG A 44 -1.26 0.57 -11.56
C ARG A 44 -0.88 -0.26 -10.34
N VAL A 45 -1.42 -1.48 -10.26
CA VAL A 45 -1.23 -2.38 -9.12
C VAL A 45 -0.71 -3.72 -9.62
N TYR A 46 0.44 -4.15 -9.09
CA TYR A 46 1.14 -5.36 -9.51
C TYR A 46 1.50 -6.22 -8.29
N TRP A 47 1.18 -7.52 -8.34
CA TRP A 47 1.56 -8.50 -7.31
C TRP A 47 1.19 -8.08 -5.88
N SER A 48 0.03 -7.46 -5.70
CA SER A 48 -0.34 -6.79 -4.45
C SER A 48 -1.69 -7.26 -3.92
N THR A 49 -1.90 -7.08 -2.62
CA THR A 49 -3.19 -7.27 -1.96
C THR A 49 -3.64 -5.94 -1.37
N ILE A 50 -4.91 -5.55 -1.56
CA ILE A 50 -5.47 -4.30 -1.01
C ILE A 50 -6.82 -4.60 -0.38
N ASN A 51 -6.98 -4.20 0.88
CA ASN A 51 -8.19 -4.48 1.66
C ASN A 51 -9.22 -3.33 1.61
N ASP A 52 -10.43 -3.64 2.09
CA ASP A 52 -11.61 -2.77 1.95
C ASP A 52 -11.39 -1.35 2.49
N TYR A 53 -12.07 -0.39 1.85
CA TYR A 53 -12.04 1.03 2.17
C TYR A 53 -10.67 1.72 2.00
N SER A 54 -9.70 1.03 1.41
CA SER A 54 -8.47 1.65 0.96
C SER A 54 -8.60 2.16 -0.47
N TYR A 55 -7.99 3.32 -0.77
CA TYR A 55 -7.94 3.85 -2.13
C TYR A 55 -6.51 4.15 -2.60
N ILE A 56 -6.33 4.05 -3.92
CA ILE A 56 -5.09 4.39 -4.62
C ILE A 56 -5.35 5.57 -5.55
N GLY A 57 -4.72 6.71 -5.26
CA GLY A 57 -4.85 7.95 -6.00
C GLY A 57 -4.39 7.89 -7.46
N ASN A 58 -4.67 8.95 -8.22
CA ASN A 58 -4.39 9.01 -9.65
C ASN A 58 -2.91 8.76 -9.95
N ASN A 59 -2.63 8.01 -11.02
CA ASN A 59 -1.27 7.76 -11.50
C ASN A 59 -0.30 7.15 -10.48
N THR A 60 -0.80 6.58 -9.38
CA THR A 60 0.00 5.88 -8.38
C THR A 60 0.34 4.47 -8.86
N ARG A 61 1.58 4.04 -8.62
CA ARG A 61 2.08 2.71 -8.96
C ARG A 61 2.45 1.94 -7.69
N VAL A 62 1.89 0.75 -7.56
CA VAL A 62 2.08 -0.15 -6.41
C VAL A 62 2.64 -1.48 -6.90
N PHE A 63 3.74 -1.92 -6.32
CA PHE A 63 4.43 -3.15 -6.66
C PHE A 63 4.66 -4.00 -5.42
N ASN A 64 4.32 -5.29 -5.47
CA ASN A 64 4.61 -6.26 -4.41
C ASN A 64 4.30 -5.74 -2.99
N THR A 65 3.08 -5.23 -2.79
CA THR A 65 2.68 -4.55 -1.55
C THR A 65 1.44 -5.20 -0.95
N SER A 66 1.42 -5.38 0.37
CA SER A 66 0.18 -5.64 1.12
C SER A 66 -0.32 -4.33 1.71
N ILE A 67 -1.58 -3.97 1.45
CA ILE A 67 -2.21 -2.74 1.96
C ILE A 67 -3.44 -3.11 2.78
N GLY A 68 -3.43 -2.66 4.05
CA GLY A 68 -4.50 -2.83 5.01
C GLY A 68 -5.81 -2.14 4.63
N LYS A 69 -6.76 -2.17 5.56
CA LYS A 69 -8.07 -1.49 5.42
C LYS A 69 -7.93 0.01 5.71
N TYR A 70 -8.85 0.80 5.20
CA TYR A 70 -8.98 2.24 5.53
C TYR A 70 -7.75 3.11 5.18
N CYS A 71 -6.92 2.68 4.23
CA CYS A 71 -5.72 3.43 3.83
C CYS A 71 -6.04 4.49 2.76
N SER A 72 -5.43 5.66 2.93
CA SER A 72 -5.54 6.78 1.99
C SER A 72 -4.22 6.98 1.26
N ILE A 73 -4.13 6.52 0.00
CA ILE A 73 -2.91 6.67 -0.79
C ILE A 73 -3.09 7.76 -1.83
N GLY A 74 -2.30 8.81 -1.71
CA GLY A 74 -2.29 9.97 -2.60
C GLY A 74 -1.95 9.63 -4.05
N GLU A 75 -2.06 10.65 -4.90
CA GLU A 75 -1.74 10.55 -6.32
C GLU A 75 -0.23 10.59 -6.59
N ARG A 76 0.17 10.01 -7.72
CA ARG A 76 1.56 9.99 -8.24
C ARG A 76 2.58 9.38 -7.27
N CYS A 77 2.15 8.47 -6.40
CA CYS A 77 3.07 7.75 -5.54
C CYS A 77 3.74 6.58 -6.30
N LEU A 78 4.93 6.21 -5.85
CA LEU A 78 5.65 5.02 -6.28
C LEU A 78 5.95 4.16 -5.06
N ILE A 79 5.31 2.99 -4.96
CA ILE A 79 5.36 2.14 -3.77
C ILE A 79 5.92 0.78 -4.14
N GLY A 80 6.98 0.36 -3.43
CA GLY A 80 7.53 -1.00 -3.54
C GLY A 80 8.27 -1.29 -4.85
N ALA A 81 8.77 -0.26 -5.54
CA ALA A 81 9.42 -0.41 -6.83
C ALA A 81 10.64 -1.36 -6.75
N PRO A 82 10.81 -2.29 -7.70
CA PRO A 82 11.90 -3.26 -7.67
C PRO A 82 13.29 -2.60 -7.61
N GLU A 83 14.14 -3.09 -6.72
CA GLU A 83 15.53 -2.68 -6.62
C GLU A 83 16.46 -3.53 -7.50
N HIS A 84 17.64 -2.98 -7.79
CA HIS A 84 18.73 -3.66 -8.48
C HIS A 84 19.81 -4.07 -7.48
N ASP A 85 20.43 -5.22 -7.70
CA ASP A 85 21.59 -5.64 -6.90
C ASP A 85 22.77 -4.69 -7.18
N LEU A 86 23.35 -4.16 -6.12
CA LEU A 86 24.49 -3.23 -6.17
C LEU A 86 25.83 -3.92 -5.92
N ASN A 87 25.83 -5.20 -5.53
CA ASN A 87 27.04 -5.95 -5.18
C ASN A 87 27.62 -6.73 -6.35
N TYR A 88 27.29 -6.33 -7.59
CA TYR A 88 27.75 -6.96 -8.81
C TYR A 88 28.40 -5.94 -9.75
N ILE A 89 29.16 -6.42 -10.74
CA ILE A 89 29.88 -5.56 -11.69
C ILE A 89 28.98 -4.59 -12.48
N SER A 90 27.68 -4.92 -12.60
CA SER A 90 26.68 -4.05 -13.23
C SER A 90 25.32 -4.25 -12.60
N THR A 91 24.54 -3.16 -12.54
CA THR A 91 23.11 -3.20 -12.20
C THR A 91 22.24 -3.62 -13.39
N SER A 92 22.81 -3.74 -14.60
CA SER A 92 22.06 -4.10 -15.80
C SER A 92 21.50 -5.52 -15.71
N PRO A 93 20.23 -5.74 -16.07
CA PRO A 93 19.60 -7.04 -15.91
C PRO A 93 20.12 -8.12 -16.86
N VAL A 94 20.93 -7.78 -17.89
CA VAL A 94 21.58 -8.78 -18.78
C VAL A 94 22.71 -9.53 -18.09
N PHE A 95 23.22 -9.03 -16.96
CA PHE A 95 24.28 -9.70 -16.20
C PHE A 95 23.77 -10.80 -15.27
N PHE A 96 22.46 -11.09 -15.29
CA PHE A 96 21.82 -12.12 -14.48
C PHE A 96 20.98 -13.05 -15.35
N SER A 97 20.92 -14.34 -14.98
CA SER A 97 20.10 -15.39 -15.56
C SER A 97 18.63 -15.20 -15.20
N ARG A 98 18.00 -14.17 -15.75
CA ARG A 98 16.58 -13.89 -15.49
C ARG A 98 15.91 -13.31 -16.72
N LYS A 99 14.61 -13.57 -16.85
CA LYS A 99 13.81 -12.88 -17.85
C LYS A 99 13.89 -11.37 -17.62
N ASN A 100 14.45 -10.67 -18.60
CA ASN A 100 14.66 -9.24 -18.55
C ASN A 100 14.10 -8.55 -19.81
N ILE A 101 14.23 -7.23 -19.86
CA ILE A 101 13.69 -6.37 -20.93
C ILE A 101 14.40 -6.55 -22.28
N PHE A 102 15.67 -6.97 -22.27
CA PHE A 102 16.50 -7.18 -23.46
C PHE A 102 16.36 -8.60 -24.03
N ARG A 103 15.80 -9.54 -23.25
CA ARG A 103 15.68 -10.97 -23.60
C ARG A 103 17.02 -11.65 -23.87
N GLU A 104 18.07 -11.15 -23.24
CA GLU A 104 19.43 -11.64 -23.39
C GLU A 104 20.10 -11.70 -22.02
N ASN A 105 20.93 -12.73 -21.81
CA ASN A 105 21.72 -12.90 -20.60
C ASN A 105 23.18 -13.14 -21.02
N PHE A 106 24.11 -12.39 -20.44
CA PHE A 106 25.55 -12.57 -20.64
C PHE A 106 26.14 -13.61 -19.68
N THR A 107 25.39 -13.99 -18.65
CA THR A 107 25.81 -14.96 -17.64
C THR A 107 24.65 -15.87 -17.24
N ASN A 108 24.97 -17.03 -16.68
CA ASN A 108 24.01 -17.93 -16.05
C ASN A 108 23.83 -17.66 -14.54
N MET A 109 24.19 -16.46 -14.07
CA MET A 109 24.16 -16.14 -12.65
C MET A 109 22.77 -15.72 -12.19
N GLU A 110 22.19 -16.46 -11.26
CA GLU A 110 20.91 -16.08 -10.69
C GLU A 110 21.04 -14.80 -9.84
N PRO A 111 20.10 -13.86 -9.94
CA PRO A 111 20.08 -12.70 -9.05
C PRO A 111 19.82 -13.19 -7.62
N LYS A 112 20.52 -12.63 -6.63
CA LYS A 112 20.08 -12.77 -5.25
C LYS A 112 18.70 -12.10 -5.14
N SER A 113 17.68 -12.88 -4.80
CA SER A 113 16.29 -12.41 -4.79
C SER A 113 16.11 -11.39 -3.66
N TYR A 114 16.04 -10.10 -4.00
CA TYR A 114 15.79 -9.01 -3.05
C TYR A 114 14.33 -8.55 -3.03
N ARG A 115 13.38 -9.39 -3.49
CA ARG A 115 11.98 -8.97 -3.57
C ARG A 115 11.27 -9.06 -2.22
N SER A 116 11.67 -8.22 -1.28
CA SER A 116 10.92 -8.01 -0.05
C SER A 116 9.56 -7.39 -0.38
N GLN A 117 8.50 -7.91 0.24
CA GLN A 117 7.17 -7.36 0.13
C GLN A 117 7.08 -6.09 0.98
N THR A 118 6.52 -5.02 0.43
CA THR A 118 6.23 -3.79 1.19
C THR A 118 4.94 -4.01 1.97
N ILE A 119 4.88 -3.59 3.23
CA ILE A 119 3.71 -3.78 4.10
C ILE A 119 3.19 -2.40 4.51
N ILE A 120 1.93 -2.12 4.21
CA ILE A 120 1.21 -0.94 4.66
C ILE A 120 0.06 -1.45 5.51
N GLU A 121 0.13 -1.21 6.82
CA GLU A 121 -0.89 -1.65 7.78
C GLU A 121 -2.18 -0.81 7.64
N HIS A 122 -3.15 -1.00 8.53
CA HIS A 122 -4.44 -0.32 8.48
C HIS A 122 -4.35 1.19 8.73
N ASP A 123 -5.33 1.97 8.27
CA ASP A 123 -5.46 3.42 8.56
C ASP A 123 -4.25 4.29 8.18
N VAL A 124 -3.40 3.83 7.28
CA VAL A 124 -2.23 4.60 6.85
C VAL A 124 -2.65 5.70 5.86
N TRP A 125 -2.13 6.91 6.07
CA TRP A 125 -2.21 7.99 5.09
C TRP A 125 -0.85 8.23 4.43
N ILE A 126 -0.80 8.11 3.10
CA ILE A 126 0.37 8.47 2.30
C ILE A 126 -0.01 9.65 1.42
N GLY A 127 0.66 10.79 1.61
CA GLY A 127 0.48 11.99 0.80
C GLY A 127 0.84 11.78 -0.67
N ALA A 128 0.42 12.71 -1.53
CA ALA A 128 0.77 12.69 -2.95
C ALA A 128 2.29 12.78 -3.20
N ASN A 129 2.72 12.23 -4.34
CA ASN A 129 4.11 12.23 -4.81
C ASN A 129 5.12 11.55 -3.87
N CYS A 130 4.69 10.62 -3.01
CA CYS A 130 5.61 9.87 -2.14
C CYS A 130 6.30 8.72 -2.90
N MET A 131 7.55 8.46 -2.54
CA MET A 131 8.32 7.28 -2.97
C MET A 131 8.60 6.40 -1.77
N ILE A 132 8.12 5.15 -1.80
CA ILE A 132 8.28 4.18 -0.72
C ILE A 132 9.18 3.06 -1.22
N LYS A 133 10.33 2.93 -0.57
CA LYS A 133 11.34 1.89 -0.85
C LYS A 133 10.73 0.49 -0.72
N GLN A 134 11.19 -0.43 -1.56
CA GLN A 134 10.79 -1.83 -1.49
C GLN A 134 11.13 -2.44 -0.12
N GLY A 135 10.20 -3.23 0.42
CA GLY A 135 10.42 -4.02 1.63
C GLY A 135 10.19 -3.27 2.94
N VAL A 136 9.82 -1.99 2.87
CA VAL A 136 9.48 -1.18 4.05
C VAL A 136 8.13 -1.61 4.63
N LYS A 137 8.04 -1.60 5.97
CA LYS A 137 6.81 -1.70 6.74
C LYS A 137 6.36 -0.32 7.24
N ILE A 138 5.10 0.06 6.97
CA ILE A 138 4.46 1.26 7.50
C ILE A 138 3.37 0.83 8.48
N GLY A 139 3.56 1.18 9.76
CA GLY A 139 2.69 0.81 10.87
C GLY A 139 1.30 1.44 10.81
N GLN A 140 0.35 0.85 11.54
CA GLN A 140 -1.05 1.22 11.56
C GLN A 140 -1.24 2.70 11.93
N GLY A 141 -2.13 3.39 11.23
CA GLY A 141 -2.48 4.78 11.55
C GLY A 141 -1.38 5.81 11.28
N SER A 142 -0.26 5.39 10.68
CA SER A 142 0.88 6.27 10.39
C SER A 142 0.60 7.20 9.22
N VAL A 143 1.34 8.31 9.19
CA VAL A 143 1.21 9.34 8.15
C VAL A 143 2.54 9.59 7.47
N ILE A 144 2.56 9.52 6.15
CA ILE A 144 3.69 9.92 5.31
C ILE A 144 3.35 11.21 4.59
N GLY A 145 4.02 12.31 4.94
CA GLY A 145 3.81 13.63 4.34
C GLY A 145 4.10 13.64 2.83
N MET A 146 3.42 14.52 2.10
CA MET A 146 3.54 14.62 0.63
C MET A 146 4.99 14.84 0.16
N GLY A 147 5.36 14.22 -0.96
CA GLY A 147 6.69 14.35 -1.56
C GLY A 147 7.81 13.59 -0.85
N SER A 148 7.48 12.77 0.16
CA SER A 148 8.50 12.10 0.98
C SER A 148 9.14 10.90 0.28
N VAL A 149 10.40 10.62 0.61
CA VAL A 149 11.12 9.41 0.19
C VAL A 149 11.37 8.53 1.42
N LEU A 150 10.51 7.54 1.60
CA LEU A 150 10.60 6.63 2.74
C LEU A 150 11.54 5.47 2.44
N THR A 151 12.55 5.30 3.29
CA THR A 151 13.63 4.32 3.10
C THR A 151 13.76 3.31 4.25
N HIS A 152 12.96 3.48 5.32
CA HIS A 152 13.00 2.70 6.55
C HIS A 152 11.58 2.47 7.06
N ASP A 153 11.43 1.48 7.94
CA ASP A 153 10.16 1.15 8.59
C ASP A 153 9.65 2.30 9.46
N VAL A 154 8.32 2.42 9.53
CA VAL A 154 7.61 3.44 10.30
C VAL A 154 6.78 2.76 11.38
N PRO A 155 7.00 3.07 12.67
CA PRO A 155 6.18 2.59 13.77
C PRO A 155 4.72 3.09 13.70
N ASP A 156 3.81 2.36 14.35
CA ASP A 156 2.38 2.69 14.40
C ASP A 156 2.13 4.11 14.92
N TYR A 157 1.17 4.80 14.29
CA TYR A 157 0.73 6.14 14.64
C TYR A 157 1.84 7.19 14.68
N GLU A 158 2.89 7.05 13.88
CA GLU A 158 3.90 8.09 13.69
C GLU A 158 3.64 8.92 12.42
N ILE A 159 4.11 10.17 12.43
CA ILE A 159 4.08 11.07 11.28
C ILE A 159 5.50 11.27 10.79
N TRP A 160 5.76 10.93 9.53
CA TRP A 160 7.06 11.01 8.87
C TRP A 160 6.98 11.90 7.64
N ALA A 161 8.03 12.68 7.38
CA ALA A 161 8.12 13.48 6.16
C ALA A 161 9.57 13.76 5.75
N GLY A 162 9.79 14.12 4.48
CA GLY A 162 11.08 14.56 3.94
C GLY A 162 11.74 13.56 2.99
N ASN A 163 12.94 13.90 2.52
CA ASN A 163 13.77 13.05 1.66
C ASN A 163 15.25 13.06 2.14
N PRO A 164 15.73 11.99 2.80
CA PRO A 164 14.94 10.84 3.25
C PRO A 164 13.91 11.24 4.32
N ALA A 165 12.79 10.52 4.37
CA ALA A 165 11.74 10.76 5.35
C ALA A 165 12.26 10.47 6.76
N LYS A 166 11.91 11.33 7.71
CA LYS A 166 12.25 11.19 9.13
C LYS A 166 11.00 11.37 9.98
N LYS A 167 11.00 10.78 11.18
CA LYS A 167 9.97 11.05 12.19
C LYS A 167 9.87 12.55 12.45
N ILE A 168 8.66 13.09 12.33
CA ILE A 168 8.32 14.47 12.67
C ILE A 168 7.75 14.52 14.08
N ARG A 169 6.76 13.67 14.38
CA ARG A 169 6.12 13.53 15.69
C ARG A 169 5.24 12.28 15.73
N ASP A 170 4.80 11.90 16.92
CA ASP A 170 3.69 10.98 17.09
C ASP A 170 2.37 11.63 16.67
N ARG A 171 1.44 10.84 16.13
CA ARG A 171 0.08 11.28 15.78
C ARG A 171 -0.75 11.53 17.04
N PHE A 172 -0.57 10.69 18.05
CA PHE A 172 -1.28 10.71 19.33
C PHE A 172 -0.33 10.46 20.52
N PRO A 173 -0.73 10.81 21.75
CA PRO A 173 -0.04 10.38 22.98
C PRO A 173 0.04 8.84 23.09
N ASP A 174 1.03 8.34 23.84
CA ASP A 174 1.26 6.90 23.98
C ASP A 174 0.06 6.13 24.55
N SER A 175 -0.69 6.71 25.48
CA SER A 175 -1.92 6.11 26.03
C SER A 175 -2.97 5.88 24.95
N VAL A 176 -3.20 6.86 24.08
CA VAL A 176 -4.18 6.78 22.99
C VAL A 176 -3.72 5.78 21.93
N LYS A 177 -2.42 5.74 21.61
CA LYS A 177 -1.86 4.72 20.70
C LYS A 177 -2.08 3.32 21.25
N ALA A 178 -1.77 3.09 22.52
CA ALA A 178 -1.98 1.80 23.18
C ALA A 178 -3.46 1.41 23.16
N ASP A 179 -4.37 2.36 23.41
CA ASP A 179 -5.80 2.10 23.38
C ASP A 179 -6.29 1.67 21.99
N LEU A 180 -5.91 2.41 20.95
CA LEU A 180 -6.27 2.09 19.57
C LEU A 180 -5.67 0.76 19.09
N LEU A 181 -4.46 0.40 19.54
CA LEU A 181 -3.83 -0.89 19.20
C LEU A 181 -4.46 -2.06 19.94
N SER A 182 -5.01 -1.82 21.14
CA SER A 182 -5.67 -2.86 21.93
C SER A 182 -7.03 -3.28 21.37
N VAL A 183 -7.65 -2.42 20.57
CA VAL A 183 -8.92 -2.69 19.91
C VAL A 183 -8.67 -2.98 18.44
N SER A 184 -8.98 -4.20 18.00
CA SER A 184 -8.92 -4.61 16.58
C SER A 184 -10.05 -3.95 15.77
N TRP A 185 -10.22 -2.64 15.89
CA TRP A 185 -11.29 -1.89 15.26
C TRP A 185 -11.34 -2.05 13.73
N PRO A 186 -10.23 -2.24 12.99
CA PRO A 186 -10.31 -2.46 11.55
C PRO A 186 -11.05 -3.75 11.17
N ASP A 187 -11.17 -4.70 12.10
CA ASP A 187 -11.82 -5.99 11.89
C ASP A 187 -13.29 -6.02 12.26
N LEU A 188 -13.81 -4.94 12.85
CA LEU A 188 -15.23 -4.75 13.06
C LEU A 188 -15.99 -4.68 11.73
N SER A 189 -17.24 -5.11 11.75
CA SER A 189 -18.16 -4.99 10.63
C SER A 189 -18.53 -3.53 10.37
N ASP A 190 -18.98 -3.24 9.15
CA ASP A 190 -19.49 -1.90 8.79
C ASP A 190 -20.57 -1.41 9.75
N LEU A 191 -21.44 -2.30 10.23
CA LEU A 191 -22.56 -1.95 11.11
C LEU A 191 -22.07 -1.59 12.51
N GLU A 192 -21.12 -2.35 13.05
CA GLU A 192 -20.48 -2.06 14.33
C GLU A 192 -19.77 -0.72 14.28
N ILE A 193 -18.93 -0.47 13.26
CA ILE A 193 -18.22 0.80 13.10
C ILE A 193 -19.19 1.97 13.01
N LYS A 194 -20.25 1.86 12.18
CA LYS A 194 -21.27 2.92 12.06
C LYS A 194 -21.99 3.18 13.38
N THR A 195 -22.33 2.12 14.12
CA THR A 195 -23.02 2.25 15.41
C THR A 195 -22.14 2.95 16.44
N LEU A 196 -20.85 2.59 16.52
CA LEU A 196 -19.88 3.21 17.41
C LEU A 196 -19.67 4.69 17.05
N LEU A 197 -19.45 5.02 15.77
CA LEU A 197 -19.24 6.39 15.32
C LEU A 197 -20.46 7.30 15.52
N ASN A 198 -21.68 6.75 15.54
CA ASN A 198 -22.89 7.52 15.86
C ASN A 198 -23.05 7.81 17.36
N LYS A 199 -22.32 7.11 18.23
CA LYS A 199 -22.40 7.21 19.69
C LYS A 199 -21.20 7.92 20.32
N THR A 200 -20.11 8.08 19.58
CA THR A 200 -18.82 8.53 20.11
C THR A 200 -18.33 9.73 19.30
N ASN A 201 -17.77 10.71 19.99
CA ASN A 201 -17.20 11.93 19.39
C ASN A 201 -15.69 12.04 19.61
N THR A 202 -15.12 11.21 20.49
CA THR A 202 -13.69 11.15 20.80
C THR A 202 -13.11 9.76 20.56
N ILE A 203 -11.78 9.68 20.45
CA ILE A 203 -11.09 8.39 20.29
C ILE A 203 -11.24 7.55 21.55
N GLU A 204 -11.20 8.20 22.71
CA GLU A 204 -11.32 7.58 24.02
C GLU A 204 -12.72 6.99 24.24
N GLU A 205 -13.78 7.71 23.86
CA GLU A 205 -15.14 7.18 23.87
C GLU A 205 -15.26 5.97 22.93
N PHE A 206 -14.67 6.07 21.72
CA PHE A 206 -14.69 4.98 20.73
C PHE A 206 -14.00 3.71 21.24
N THR A 207 -12.79 3.82 21.78
CA THR A 207 -12.03 2.67 22.31
C THR A 207 -12.68 2.12 23.57
N HIS A 208 -13.26 2.97 24.42
CA HIS A 208 -13.98 2.56 25.63
C HIS A 208 -15.23 1.74 25.29
N GLU A 209 -16.07 2.20 24.34
CA GLU A 209 -17.27 1.48 23.92
C GLU A 209 -16.95 0.07 23.38
N ILE A 210 -15.86 -0.09 22.61
CA ILE A 210 -15.43 -1.40 22.12
C ILE A 210 -15.01 -2.33 23.27
N ARG A 211 -14.37 -1.79 24.31
CA ARG A 211 -13.92 -2.56 25.47
C ARG A 211 -15.07 -2.92 26.41
N GLY A 212 -16.01 -1.99 26.63
CA GLY A 212 -17.18 -2.19 27.50
C GLY A 212 -18.27 -3.08 26.90
N GLY A 213 -18.24 -3.32 25.58
CA GLY A 213 -19.11 -4.28 24.91
C GLY A 213 -18.59 -5.73 24.87
N LYS A 214 -17.49 -6.04 25.56
CA LYS A 214 -16.95 -7.41 25.70
C LYS A 214 -17.30 -8.04 27.04
#